data_AF-A0A6J6BAM1-F1
#
_entry.id   AF-A0A6J6BAM1-F1
#
_cell.length_a   1.000
_cell.length_b   1.000
_cell.length_c   1.000
_cell.angle_alpha   90.00
_cell.angle_beta   90.00
_cell.angle_gamma   90.00
#
_symmetry.space_group_name_H-M   'P 1'
#
loop_
_entity.id
_entity.type
_entity.pdbx_description
1 polymer ?
#
loop_
_entity_poly.entity_id
_entity_poly.type
_entity_poly.pdbx_seq_one_letter_code
_entity_poly.pdbx_strand_id
1 'polypeptide(L)'
;MSSNTLPLEDLSVTALSELTGLNFPTDMTEFLTSRGDTNRQLDLTFVIPASSAATFLADSGLPAPVANKRIVIHSSPLWKVNPKEGSTLSSSQGKFGGVNRAVELVGESPGFIRARVVITPT
;
A
#
# COMPACT_ATOMS: atom_id res chain seq x y z
N MET A 1 -20.20 -8.97 -18.97
CA MET A 1 -20.04 -7.87 -17.98
C MET A 1 -19.09 -8.38 -16.93
N SER A 2 -17.80 -8.08 -17.05
CA SER A 2 -16.80 -8.52 -16.06
C SER A 2 -17.01 -7.66 -14.82
N SER A 3 -17.42 -8.28 -13.71
CA SER A 3 -17.51 -7.59 -12.42
C SER A 3 -16.09 -7.14 -12.03
N ASN A 4 -15.79 -5.84 -12.15
CA ASN A 4 -14.50 -5.24 -11.79
C ASN A 4 -14.38 -5.17 -10.26
N THR A 5 -14.34 -6.33 -9.61
CA THR A 5 -14.21 -6.53 -8.17
C THR A 5 -12.95 -7.33 -7.86
N LEU A 6 -12.30 -7.06 -6.74
CA LEU A 6 -11.11 -7.79 -6.31
C LEU A 6 -11.48 -9.24 -5.97
N PRO A 7 -10.82 -10.24 -6.58
CA PRO A 7 -11.13 -11.65 -6.38
C PRO A 7 -10.44 -12.20 -5.13
N LEU A 8 -10.67 -11.57 -3.97
CA LEU A 8 -9.96 -11.94 -2.74
C LEU A 8 -10.91 -12.05 -1.56
N GLU A 9 -11.12 -13.26 -1.07
CA GLU A 9 -11.88 -13.50 0.16
C GLU A 9 -10.96 -13.51 1.39
N ASP A 10 -9.72 -13.96 1.22
CA ASP A 10 -8.67 -14.01 2.24
C ASP A 10 -7.79 -12.75 2.23
N LEU A 11 -7.71 -12.04 3.35
CA LEU A 11 -6.85 -10.84 3.51
C LEU A 11 -5.52 -11.15 4.19
N SER A 12 -5.11 -12.42 4.24
CA SER A 12 -3.79 -12.81 4.70
C SER A 12 -2.68 -12.18 3.85
N VAL A 13 -1.53 -11.93 4.47
CA VAL A 13 -0.34 -11.37 3.80
C VAL A 13 0.07 -12.24 2.61
N THR A 14 -0.01 -13.56 2.75
CA THR A 14 0.30 -14.51 1.68
C THR A 14 -0.64 -14.36 0.49
N ALA A 15 -1.96 -14.36 0.72
CA ALA A 15 -2.94 -14.17 -0.36
C ALA A 15 -2.79 -12.82 -1.06
N LEU A 16 -2.45 -11.78 -0.29
CA LEU A 16 -2.19 -10.45 -0.82
C LEU A 16 -0.91 -10.38 -1.65
N SER A 17 0.16 -11.04 -1.23
CA SER A 17 1.39 -11.16 -2.02
C SER A 17 1.13 -11.86 -3.35
N GLU A 18 0.35 -12.93 -3.36
CA GLU A 18 0.01 -13.65 -4.58
C GLU A 18 -0.83 -12.80 -5.54
N LEU A 19 -1.83 -12.08 -5.01
CA LEU A 19 -2.71 -11.22 -5.82
C LEU A 19 -1.96 -10.01 -6.38
N THR A 20 -1.16 -9.35 -5.54
CA THR A 20 -0.60 -8.03 -5.83
C THR A 20 0.86 -8.09 -6.27
N GLY A 21 1.56 -9.22 -6.10
CA GLY A 21 3.00 -9.29 -6.29
C GLY A 21 3.80 -8.34 -5.40
N LEU A 22 3.19 -7.83 -4.31
CA LEU A 22 3.91 -7.07 -3.29
C LEU A 22 4.66 -8.05 -2.38
N ASN A 23 5.92 -7.76 -2.13
CA ASN A 23 6.73 -8.52 -1.19
C ASN A 23 6.69 -7.82 0.18
N PHE A 24 5.80 -8.25 1.07
CA PHE A 24 5.64 -7.61 2.37
C PHE A 24 6.86 -7.86 3.28
N PRO A 25 7.46 -6.81 3.86
CA PRO A 25 8.61 -6.97 4.74
C PRO A 25 8.27 -7.79 5.99
N THR A 26 9.17 -8.67 6.42
CA THR A 26 8.97 -9.55 7.58
C THR A 26 9.04 -8.82 8.92
N ASP A 27 9.64 -7.63 8.93
CA ASP A 27 9.78 -6.71 10.05
C ASP A 27 8.60 -5.72 10.16
N MET A 28 7.55 -5.89 9.35
CA MET A 28 6.40 -5.00 9.39
C MET A 28 5.56 -5.18 10.66
N THR A 29 5.04 -4.07 11.16
CA THR A 29 4.12 -4.00 12.30
C THR A 29 2.86 -3.23 11.95
N GLU A 30 1.85 -3.28 12.81
CA GLU A 30 0.58 -2.55 12.62
C GLU A 30 -0.09 -2.80 11.27
N PHE A 31 0.00 -4.03 10.77
CA PHE A 31 -0.63 -4.42 9.52
C PHE A 31 -2.16 -4.39 9.67
N LEU A 32 -2.81 -3.54 8.88
CA LEU A 32 -4.25 -3.36 8.85
C LEU A 32 -4.74 -3.35 7.41
N THR A 33 -5.94 -3.89 7.20
CA THR A 33 -6.60 -3.94 5.90
C THR A 33 -8.04 -3.45 6.02
N SER A 34 -8.53 -2.72 5.01
CA SER A 34 -9.94 -2.36 4.88
C SER A 34 -10.38 -2.51 3.45
N ARG A 35 -11.50 -3.20 3.23
CA ARG A 35 -12.18 -3.19 1.93
C ARG A 35 -13.09 -1.98 1.84
N GLY A 36 -13.19 -1.40 0.65
CA GLY A 36 -14.26 -0.48 0.32
C GLY A 36 -15.58 -1.22 0.06
N ASP A 37 -16.70 -0.50 0.18
CA ASP A 37 -18.06 -1.05 0.16
C ASP A 37 -18.44 -1.87 -1.09
N THR A 38 -17.70 -1.72 -2.19
CA THR A 38 -17.98 -2.39 -3.46
C THR A 38 -16.98 -3.48 -3.82
N ASN A 39 -16.03 -3.83 -2.94
CA ASN A 39 -14.90 -4.72 -3.25
C ASN A 39 -14.06 -4.26 -4.47
N ARG A 40 -14.16 -2.99 -4.87
CA ARG A 40 -13.37 -2.42 -5.98
C ARG A 40 -12.08 -1.77 -5.51
N GLN A 41 -11.88 -1.73 -4.19
CA GLN A 41 -10.72 -1.15 -3.55
C GLN A 41 -10.41 -1.93 -2.28
N LEU A 42 -9.14 -2.26 -2.12
CA LEU A 42 -8.57 -2.75 -0.88
C LEU A 42 -7.48 -1.79 -0.45
N ASP A 43 -7.61 -1.32 0.78
CA ASP A 43 -6.66 -0.44 1.42
C ASP A 43 -5.87 -1.23 2.45
N LEU A 44 -4.55 -1.02 2.47
CA LEU A 44 -3.66 -1.63 3.44
C LEU A 44 -2.75 -0.57 4.06
N THR A 45 -2.38 -0.77 5.32
CA THR A 45 -1.32 -0.01 5.94
C THR A 45 -0.51 -0.88 6.88
N PHE A 46 0.78 -0.57 7.00
CA PHE A 46 1.70 -1.20 7.92
C PHE A 46 2.89 -0.26 8.17
N VAL A 47 3.60 -0.48 9.26
CA VAL A 47 4.80 0.28 9.63
C VAL A 47 6.02 -0.59 9.40
N ILE A 48 7.07 -0.01 8.82
CA ILE A 48 8.37 -0.66 8.61
C ILE A 48 9.51 0.30 8.98
N PRO A 49 10.71 -0.22 9.27
CA PRO A 49 11.91 0.61 9.34
C PRO A 49 12.12 1.39 8.05
N ALA A 50 12.54 2.65 8.16
CA ALA A 50 12.81 3.52 7.02
C ALA A 50 13.86 2.94 6.06
N SER A 51 14.82 2.16 6.61
CA SER A 51 15.83 1.44 5.83
C SER A 51 15.25 0.31 4.96
N SER A 52 14.12 -0.27 5.36
CA SER A 52 13.46 -1.39 4.65
C SER A 52 12.59 -0.90 3.49
N ALA A 53 12.30 0.41 3.42
CA ALA A 53 11.39 1.02 2.46
C ALA A 53 11.81 0.86 1.00
N ALA A 54 13.10 1.09 0.71
CA ALA A 54 13.63 0.99 -0.64
C ALA A 54 13.61 -0.47 -1.13
N THR A 55 14.01 -1.41 -0.26
CA THR A 55 13.98 -2.85 -0.52
C THR A 55 12.56 -3.33 -0.76
N PHE A 56 11.60 -2.92 0.08
CA PHE A 56 10.19 -3.25 -0.09
C PHE A 56 9.67 -2.91 -1.49
N LEU A 57 9.93 -1.68 -1.97
CA LEU A 57 9.48 -1.25 -3.30
C LEU A 57 10.21 -2.00 -4.42
N ALA A 58 11.52 -2.18 -4.30
CA ALA A 58 12.33 -2.88 -5.29
C ALA A 58 11.91 -4.35 -5.43
N ASP A 59 11.76 -5.07 -4.32
CA ASP A 59 11.34 -6.47 -4.30
C ASP A 59 9.90 -6.65 -4.81
N SER A 60 9.06 -5.63 -4.64
CA SER A 60 7.68 -5.60 -5.16
C SER A 60 7.60 -5.24 -6.66
N GLY A 61 8.73 -5.02 -7.32
CA GLY A 61 8.82 -4.61 -8.72
C GLY A 61 8.19 -3.24 -8.98
N LEU A 62 8.11 -2.38 -7.97
CA LEU A 62 7.60 -1.02 -8.09
C LEU A 62 8.75 -0.07 -8.46
N PRO A 63 8.49 0.97 -9.29
CA PRO A 63 9.51 1.96 -9.58
C PRO A 63 9.93 2.72 -8.32
N ALA A 64 11.08 3.40 -8.39
CA ALA A 64 11.55 4.24 -7.29
C ALA A 64 10.48 5.27 -6.90
N PRO A 65 10.26 5.51 -5.59
CA PRO A 65 9.19 6.37 -5.14
C PRO A 65 9.52 7.83 -5.44
N VAL A 66 8.52 8.58 -5.88
CA VAL A 66 8.63 10.01 -6.17
C VAL A 66 8.34 10.79 -4.89
N ALA A 67 9.31 11.58 -4.44
CA ALA A 67 9.17 12.43 -3.26
C ALA A 67 8.09 13.50 -3.45
N ASN A 68 7.41 13.86 -2.35
CA ASN A 68 6.37 14.88 -2.26
C ASN A 68 5.18 14.70 -3.23
N LYS A 69 4.99 13.49 -3.77
CA LYS A 69 3.89 13.17 -4.67
C LYS A 69 2.85 12.31 -3.95
N ARG A 70 1.63 12.82 -3.80
CA ARG A 70 0.48 12.02 -3.36
C ARG A 70 -0.19 11.39 -4.58
N ILE A 71 -0.40 10.08 -4.54
CA ILE A 71 -1.06 9.31 -5.61
C ILE A 71 -2.22 8.47 -5.09
N VAL A 72 -2.25 8.21 -3.77
CA VAL A 72 -3.35 7.51 -3.13
C VAL A 72 -4.41 8.52 -2.74
N ILE A 73 -5.59 8.40 -3.34
CA ILE A 73 -6.81 9.11 -2.94
C ILE A 73 -7.74 8.05 -2.35
N HIS A 74 -7.88 8.02 -1.03
CA HIS A 74 -8.71 7.04 -0.32
C HIS A 74 -10.00 7.68 0.21
N SER A 75 -11.10 6.92 0.22
CA SER A 75 -12.34 7.25 0.94
C SER A 75 -12.44 6.56 2.31
N SER A 76 -11.47 5.70 2.65
CA SER A 76 -11.55 4.81 3.81
C SER A 76 -11.23 5.48 5.16
N PRO A 77 -11.93 5.09 6.25
CA PRO A 77 -11.71 5.61 7.59
C PRO A 77 -10.40 5.16 8.25
N LEU A 78 -9.71 4.12 7.72
CA LEU A 78 -8.34 3.77 8.13
C LEU A 78 -7.35 4.95 7.97
N TRP A 79 -7.77 5.98 7.24
CA TRP A 79 -6.90 6.99 6.69
C TRP A 79 -7.33 8.42 7.04
N LYS A 80 -8.02 8.62 8.17
CA LYS A 80 -8.30 9.97 8.72
C LYS A 80 -7.02 10.78 9.07
N VAL A 81 -5.84 10.25 8.76
CA VAL A 81 -4.54 10.80 9.09
C VAL A 81 -3.92 11.36 7.81
N ASN A 82 -4.17 12.64 7.53
CA ASN A 82 -3.18 13.42 6.79
C ASN A 82 -1.82 13.22 7.49
N PRO A 83 -0.72 13.04 6.75
CA PRO A 83 0.61 12.98 7.36
C PRO A 83 0.75 14.12 8.35
N LYS A 84 1.35 13.88 9.53
CA LYS A 84 1.66 14.98 10.46
C LYS A 84 2.42 16.04 9.68
N GLU A 85 2.12 17.30 9.94
CA GLU A 85 2.81 18.41 9.30
C GLU A 85 4.34 18.22 9.44
N GLY A 86 5.06 18.29 8.33
CA GLY A 86 6.51 18.00 8.25
C GLY A 86 6.89 16.53 8.01
N SER A 87 5.94 15.60 7.90
CA SER A 87 6.25 14.21 7.52
C SER A 87 6.71 14.12 6.07
N THR A 88 7.80 13.40 5.82
CA THR A 88 8.23 13.09 4.46
C THR A 88 7.22 12.15 3.82
N LEU A 89 6.90 12.41 2.55
CA LEU A 89 6.01 11.59 1.75
C LEU A 89 6.69 11.24 0.44
N SER A 90 6.62 9.98 0.04
CA SER A 90 7.02 9.54 -1.29
C SER A 90 6.09 8.44 -1.77
N SER A 91 5.96 8.27 -3.08
CA SER A 91 4.98 7.33 -3.61
C SER A 91 5.41 6.63 -4.88
N SER A 92 4.93 5.42 -5.06
CA SER A 92 5.17 4.59 -6.22
C SER A 92 3.91 3.85 -6.63
N GLN A 93 3.74 3.60 -7.92
CA GLN A 93 2.61 2.83 -8.43
C GLN A 93 3.05 1.90 -9.54
N GLY A 94 2.28 0.84 -9.72
CA GLY A 94 2.48 -0.10 -10.79
C GLY A 94 1.28 -1.01 -10.97
N LYS A 95 1.41 -1.96 -11.89
CA LYS A 95 0.42 -2.98 -12.17
C LYS A 95 1.04 -4.35 -11.92
N PHE A 96 0.26 -5.28 -11.39
CA PHE A 96 0.63 -6.69 -11.31
C PHE A 96 -0.60 -7.54 -11.60
N GLY A 97 -0.47 -8.48 -12.55
CA GLY A 97 -1.61 -9.27 -13.01
C GLY A 97 -2.82 -8.41 -13.36
N GLY A 98 -3.95 -8.67 -12.70
CA GLY A 98 -5.23 -7.98 -12.89
C GLY A 98 -5.48 -6.78 -11.95
N VAL A 99 -4.47 -6.30 -11.21
CA VAL A 99 -4.64 -5.19 -10.25
C VAL A 99 -3.66 -4.05 -10.46
N ASN A 100 -4.14 -2.83 -10.21
CA ASN A 100 -3.33 -1.64 -10.00
C ASN A 100 -2.92 -1.55 -8.53
N ARG A 101 -1.72 -1.04 -8.28
CA ARG A 101 -1.09 -0.94 -6.97
C ARG A 101 -0.55 0.47 -6.82
N ALA A 102 -0.99 1.18 -5.80
CA ALA A 102 -0.42 2.45 -5.41
C ALA A 102 0.13 2.33 -3.99
N VAL A 103 1.36 2.79 -3.78
CA VAL A 103 2.06 2.76 -2.50
C VAL A 103 2.49 4.17 -2.15
N GLU A 104 2.16 4.60 -0.95
CA GLU A 104 2.70 5.79 -0.31
C GLU A 104 3.53 5.40 0.91
N LEU A 105 4.66 6.05 1.06
CA LEU A 105 5.55 5.92 2.20
C LEU A 105 5.54 7.25 2.93
N VAL A 106 5.09 7.22 4.18
CA VAL A 106 4.89 8.41 5.00
C VAL A 106 5.71 8.30 6.28
N GLY A 107 6.45 9.34 6.66
CA GLY A 107 7.15 9.37 7.95
C GLY A 107 6.19 9.15 9.12
N GLU A 108 6.48 8.17 9.98
CA GLU A 108 5.64 7.81 11.13
C GLU A 108 6.25 8.30 12.45
N SER A 109 7.52 7.93 12.67
CA SER A 109 8.34 8.32 13.82
C SER A 109 9.83 8.22 13.44
N PRO A 110 10.78 8.73 14.26
CA PRO A 110 12.20 8.65 13.91
C PRO A 110 12.65 7.22 13.59
N GLY A 111 13.11 7.01 12.35
CA GLY A 111 13.56 5.69 11.86
C GLY A 111 12.45 4.77 11.32
N PHE A 112 11.18 5.19 11.36
CA PHE A 112 10.05 4.39 10.89
C PHE A 112 9.19 5.14 9.88
N ILE A 113 8.68 4.39 8.91
CA ILE A 113 7.71 4.88 7.94
C ILE A 113 6.46 4.01 7.98
N ARG A 114 5.33 4.63 7.65
CA ARG A 114 4.09 3.95 7.37
C ARG A 114 3.95 3.77 5.86
N ALA A 115 3.92 2.52 5.43
CA ALA A 115 3.49 2.17 4.10
C ALA A 115 1.96 2.17 4.04
N ARG A 116 1.47 2.70 2.95
CA ARG A 116 0.05 2.94 2.66
C ARG A 116 -0.19 2.41 1.27
N VAL A 117 -0.99 1.37 1.13
CA VAL A 117 -1.17 0.67 -0.13
C VAL A 117 -2.64 0.69 -0.52
N VAL A 118 -2.92 0.99 -1.79
CA VAL A 118 -4.24 0.87 -2.38
C VAL A 118 -4.17 -0.05 -3.59
N ILE A 119 -5.05 -1.03 -3.58
CA ILE A 119 -5.19 -2.03 -4.62
C ILE A 119 -6.56 -1.88 -5.26
N THR A 120 -6.59 -1.77 -6.59
CA THR A 120 -7.84 -1.70 -7.36
C THR A 120 -7.76 -2.64 -8.57
N PRO A 121 -8.88 -3.23 -9.03
CA PRO A 121 -8.90 -3.99 -10.28
C PRO A 121 -8.50 -3.10 -11.47
N THR A 122 -7.89 -3.69 -12.50
CA THR A 122 -7.56 -2.99 -13.74
C THR A 122 -8.74 -2.74 -14.66
#